data_AF-A0A7H4N7M6-F1
#
_entry.id   AF-A0A7H4N7M6-F1
#
_cell.length_a   1.000
_cell.length_b   1.000
_cell.length_c   1.000
_cell.angle_alpha   90.00
_cell.angle_beta   90.00
_cell.angle_gamma   90.00
#
_symmetry.space_group_name_H-M   'P 1'
#
loop_
_entity.id
_entity.type
_entity.pdbx_description
1 polymer ?
#
loop_
_entity_poly.entity_id
_entity_poly.type
_entity_poly.pdbx_seq_one_letter_code
_entity_poly.pdbx_strand_id
1 'polypeptide(L)'
;MNTQDLAKLRSIVPEMRRVRHIHFVGIGGAGMGGIAEVLANEGYQISGSDLAPNPVTQQLTQLGATIYFNHRPENVRDASVVVVSSAISADNPEIVAAHEARIPVIRRAEMLAELMRFRHGIAIAGTHGKTTTTAMVSSIYAEAGLDPTFVNGGLVKAAGVHARLGHSRYLIAEADESDASFLHLQPMVAIVTNIEADHMDTYHGDFENLKQTFINFLHNLPFYGRAVMCVDDPVIRELLPRVGRQLTTYGI
;
A
#
# COMPACT_ATOMS: atom_id res chain seq x y z
N MET A 1 -14.58 12.09 6.51
CA MET A 1 -14.49 13.49 6.02
C MET A 1 -15.88 14.05 5.76
N ASN A 2 -16.10 15.36 5.91
CA ASN A 2 -17.35 16.00 5.46
C ASN A 2 -17.30 16.28 3.94
N THR A 3 -18.44 16.67 3.35
CA THR A 3 -18.57 16.93 1.91
C THR A 3 -17.63 18.04 1.39
N GLN A 4 -17.34 19.06 2.21
CA GLN A 4 -16.46 20.17 1.82
C GLN A 4 -14.99 19.75 1.78
N ASP A 5 -14.54 18.97 2.75
CA ASP A 5 -13.19 18.42 2.79
C ASP A 5 -12.97 17.45 1.64
N LEU A 6 -13.98 16.66 1.29
CA LEU A 6 -13.92 15.75 0.14
C LEU A 6 -13.81 16.51 -1.18
N ALA A 7 -14.56 17.61 -1.35
CA ALA A 7 -14.43 18.46 -2.54
C ALA A 7 -13.02 19.07 -2.67
N LYS A 8 -12.41 19.50 -1.55
CA LYS A 8 -11.02 19.98 -1.54
C LYS A 8 -10.04 18.88 -1.92
N LEU A 9 -10.17 17.68 -1.33
CA LEU A 9 -9.32 16.54 -1.67
C LEU A 9 -9.44 16.18 -3.15
N ARG A 10 -10.66 16.16 -3.70
CA ARG A 10 -10.95 15.85 -5.12
C ARG A 10 -10.35 16.85 -6.11
N SER A 11 -10.00 18.07 -5.66
CA SER A 11 -9.27 19.03 -6.49
C SER A 11 -7.80 18.66 -6.72
N ILE A 12 -7.24 17.77 -5.88
CA ILE A 12 -5.83 17.35 -5.90
C ILE A 12 -5.72 15.85 -6.27
N VAL A 13 -6.59 15.02 -5.69
CA VAL A 13 -6.65 13.56 -5.88
C VAL A 13 -7.97 13.22 -6.58
N PRO A 14 -7.97 12.97 -7.90
CA PRO A 14 -9.19 12.66 -8.64
C PRO A 14 -9.74 11.28 -8.27
N GLU A 15 -11.05 11.12 -8.40
CA GLU A 15 -11.70 9.82 -8.26
C GLU A 15 -11.33 8.85 -9.39
N MET A 16 -11.26 7.57 -9.06
CA MET A 16 -11.17 6.48 -10.03
C MET A 16 -12.47 6.42 -10.84
N ARG A 17 -12.41 6.87 -12.10
CA ARG A 17 -13.58 7.00 -12.96
C ARG A 17 -14.34 5.66 -13.08
N ARG A 18 -15.65 5.70 -12.84
CA ARG A 18 -16.60 4.55 -12.86
C ARG A 18 -16.41 3.52 -11.74
N VAL A 19 -15.46 3.71 -10.82
CA VAL A 19 -15.35 2.91 -9.61
C VAL A 19 -16.29 3.51 -8.55
N ARG A 20 -17.36 2.79 -8.22
CA ARG A 20 -18.31 3.20 -7.17
C ARG A 20 -18.18 2.35 -5.93
N HIS A 21 -18.02 1.04 -6.14
CA HIS A 21 -18.03 0.03 -5.10
C HIS A 21 -16.75 -0.82 -5.18
N ILE A 22 -15.99 -0.88 -4.09
CA ILE A 22 -14.75 -1.63 -3.99
C ILE A 22 -14.97 -2.75 -2.97
N HIS A 23 -14.80 -4.00 -3.41
CA HIS A 23 -14.93 -5.18 -2.56
C HIS A 23 -13.55 -5.73 -2.20
N PHE A 24 -13.29 -6.01 -0.93
CA PHE A 24 -12.02 -6.57 -0.46
C PHE A 24 -12.19 -8.02 0.02
N VAL A 25 -11.43 -8.96 -0.55
CA VAL A 25 -11.37 -10.35 -0.05
C VAL A 25 -10.21 -10.48 0.93
N GLY A 26 -10.50 -10.78 2.19
CA GLY A 26 -9.54 -10.73 3.29
C GLY A 26 -9.36 -9.31 3.86
N ILE A 27 -10.47 -8.58 4.04
CA ILE A 27 -10.46 -7.17 4.45
C ILE A 27 -9.92 -6.93 5.87
N GLY A 28 -9.95 -7.94 6.73
CA GLY A 28 -9.54 -7.84 8.13
C GLY A 28 -8.02 -7.81 8.35
N GLY A 29 -7.21 -8.04 7.32
CA GLY A 29 -5.74 -7.92 7.40
C GLY A 29 -5.27 -6.46 7.52
N ALA A 30 -4.19 -6.20 8.26
CA ALA A 30 -3.69 -4.85 8.52
C ALA A 30 -3.50 -3.97 7.27
N GLY A 31 -2.85 -4.52 6.23
CA GLY A 31 -2.64 -3.80 4.97
C GLY A 31 -3.90 -3.63 4.13
N MET A 32 -4.84 -4.57 4.17
CA MET A 32 -6.10 -4.52 3.42
C MET A 32 -7.07 -3.53 4.06
N GLY A 33 -7.28 -3.65 5.37
CA GLY A 33 -8.17 -2.77 6.11
C GLY A 33 -7.72 -1.33 6.10
N GLY A 34 -6.41 -1.07 6.13
CA GLY A 34 -5.88 0.29 6.01
C GLY A 34 -6.19 0.94 4.65
N ILE A 35 -6.07 0.19 3.55
CA ILE A 35 -6.45 0.66 2.21
C ILE A 35 -7.97 0.89 2.14
N ALA A 36 -8.76 -0.05 2.67
CA ALA A 36 -10.22 0.05 2.71
C ALA A 36 -10.69 1.27 3.53
N GLU A 37 -10.04 1.57 4.65
CA GLU A 37 -10.32 2.74 5.49
C GLU A 37 -10.03 4.06 4.75
N VAL A 38 -8.91 4.14 4.03
CA VAL A 38 -8.58 5.31 3.20
C VAL A 38 -9.67 5.55 2.15
N LEU A 39 -10.07 4.50 1.43
CA LEU A 39 -11.09 4.59 0.37
C LEU A 39 -12.50 4.87 0.92
N ALA A 40 -12.86 4.31 2.08
CA ALA A 40 -14.12 4.63 2.76
C ALA A 40 -14.20 6.12 3.07
N ASN A 41 -13.12 6.69 3.59
CA ASN A 41 -13.06 8.12 3.92
C ASN A 41 -12.99 9.04 2.68
N GLU A 42 -12.49 8.55 1.54
CA GLU A 42 -12.61 9.20 0.22
C GLU A 42 -14.03 9.10 -0.38
N GLY A 43 -14.95 8.41 0.30
CA GLY A 43 -16.36 8.33 -0.07
C GLY A 43 -16.70 7.24 -1.08
N TYR A 44 -15.80 6.28 -1.31
CA TYR A 44 -16.16 5.06 -2.06
C TYR A 44 -17.08 4.17 -1.22
N GLN A 45 -17.97 3.45 -1.87
CA GLN A 45 -18.70 2.37 -1.22
C GLN A 45 -17.73 1.21 -1.00
N ILE A 46 -17.58 0.78 0.25
CA ILE A 46 -16.69 -0.33 0.62
C ILE A 46 -17.51 -1.52 1.05
N SER A 47 -17.12 -2.70 0.57
CA SER A 47 -17.48 -3.96 1.19
C SER A 47 -16.28 -4.87 1.29
N GLY A 48 -16.40 -5.95 2.05
CA GLY A 48 -15.37 -6.97 2.07
C GLY A 48 -15.77 -8.20 2.84
N SER A 49 -14.97 -9.25 2.67
CA SER A 49 -15.13 -10.54 3.32
C SER A 49 -13.92 -10.87 4.18
N ASP A 50 -14.18 -11.58 5.28
CA ASP A 50 -13.14 -12.21 6.10
C ASP A 50 -13.72 -13.45 6.82
N LEU A 51 -12.90 -14.26 7.46
CA LEU A 51 -13.37 -15.46 8.18
C LEU A 51 -13.89 -15.12 9.58
N ALA A 52 -13.35 -14.09 10.22
CA ALA A 52 -13.67 -13.76 11.60
C ALA A 52 -13.69 -12.23 11.86
N PRO A 53 -14.54 -11.77 12.80
CA PRO A 53 -14.52 -10.38 13.25
C PRO A 53 -13.24 -10.07 14.02
N ASN A 54 -12.73 -8.85 13.81
CA ASN A 54 -11.56 -8.31 14.49
C ASN A 54 -11.67 -6.76 14.60
N PRO A 55 -10.75 -6.07 15.30
CA PRO A 55 -10.81 -4.62 15.45
C PRO A 55 -10.86 -3.85 14.12
N VAL A 56 -10.16 -4.32 13.08
CA VAL A 56 -10.14 -3.71 11.74
C VAL A 56 -11.53 -3.77 11.10
N THR A 57 -12.16 -4.94 11.08
CA THR A 57 -13.53 -5.11 10.52
C THR A 57 -14.58 -4.31 11.28
N GLN A 58 -14.43 -4.17 12.61
CA GLN A 58 -15.31 -3.34 13.44
C GLN A 58 -15.19 -1.86 13.08
N GLN A 59 -13.96 -1.35 12.95
CA GLN A 59 -13.69 0.03 12.54
C GLN A 59 -14.26 0.33 11.14
N LEU A 60 -14.06 -0.58 10.17
CA LEU A 60 -14.61 -0.42 8.83
C LEU A 60 -16.14 -0.42 8.82
N THR A 61 -16.77 -1.27 9.63
CA THR A 61 -18.23 -1.28 9.80
C THR A 61 -18.73 0.06 10.36
N GLN A 62 -18.02 0.66 11.33
CA GLN A 62 -18.35 1.99 11.86
C GLN A 62 -18.20 3.10 10.81
N LEU A 63 -17.29 2.93 9.84
CA LEU A 63 -17.13 3.81 8.68
C LEU A 63 -18.19 3.56 7.58
N GLY A 64 -19.10 2.60 7.77
CA GLY A 64 -20.19 2.31 6.86
C GLY A 64 -19.89 1.24 5.81
N ALA A 65 -18.78 0.49 5.95
CA ALA A 65 -18.48 -0.63 5.07
C ALA A 65 -19.39 -1.84 5.35
N THR A 66 -19.77 -2.57 4.29
CA THR A 66 -20.50 -3.84 4.42
C THR A 66 -19.52 -5.00 4.56
N ILE A 67 -19.51 -5.68 5.70
CA ILE A 67 -18.58 -6.79 5.97
C ILE A 67 -19.32 -8.14 6.01
N TYR A 68 -18.76 -9.15 5.33
CA TYR A 68 -19.25 -10.52 5.28
C TYR A 68 -18.28 -11.46 6.02
N PHE A 69 -18.79 -12.31 6.92
CA PHE A 69 -17.99 -13.31 7.63
C PHE A 69 -18.10 -14.69 6.99
N ASN A 70 -17.84 -14.76 5.69
CA ASN A 70 -17.82 -15.96 4.87
C ASN A 70 -17.23 -15.62 3.50
N HIS A 71 -16.86 -16.65 2.72
CA HIS A 71 -16.56 -16.48 1.31
C HIS A 71 -17.63 -17.12 0.44
N ARG A 72 -18.39 -16.28 -0.28
CA ARG A 72 -19.47 -16.75 -1.15
C ARG A 72 -19.59 -15.88 -2.42
N PRO A 73 -20.02 -16.46 -3.56
CA PRO A 73 -20.17 -15.72 -4.82
C PRO A 73 -21.02 -14.45 -4.73
N GLU A 74 -22.01 -14.41 -3.83
CA GLU A 74 -22.92 -13.27 -3.74
C GLU A 74 -22.25 -12.01 -3.14
N ASN A 75 -21.12 -12.16 -2.45
CA ASN A 75 -20.45 -11.06 -1.75
C ASN A 75 -19.87 -10.01 -2.71
N VAL A 76 -19.50 -10.41 -3.94
CA VAL A 76 -18.90 -9.51 -4.95
C VAL A 76 -19.94 -8.81 -5.83
N ARG A 77 -21.24 -9.01 -5.57
CA ARG A 77 -22.30 -8.43 -6.38
C ARG A 77 -22.18 -6.90 -6.42
N ASP A 78 -22.35 -6.34 -7.61
CA ASP A 78 -22.29 -4.89 -7.88
C ASP A 78 -20.92 -4.25 -7.59
N ALA A 79 -19.87 -5.03 -7.30
CA ALA A 79 -18.52 -4.50 -7.15
C ALA A 79 -18.02 -3.94 -8.49
N SER A 80 -17.43 -2.74 -8.44
CA SER A 80 -16.75 -2.15 -9.59
C SER A 80 -15.35 -2.74 -9.76
N VAL A 81 -14.74 -3.21 -8.66
CA VAL A 81 -13.44 -3.88 -8.60
C VAL A 81 -13.37 -4.74 -7.33
N VAL A 82 -12.68 -5.87 -7.41
CA VAL A 82 -12.35 -6.74 -6.28
C VAL A 82 -10.86 -6.65 -5.98
N VAL A 83 -10.50 -6.40 -4.72
CA VAL A 83 -9.13 -6.35 -4.23
C VAL A 83 -8.85 -7.57 -3.38
N VAL A 84 -7.77 -8.29 -3.68
CA VAL A 84 -7.43 -9.54 -2.99
C VAL A 84 -6.10 -9.44 -2.23
N SER A 85 -6.08 -10.04 -1.04
CA SER A 85 -4.85 -10.25 -0.27
C SER A 85 -4.06 -11.43 -0.84
N SER A 86 -2.74 -11.45 -0.65
CA SER A 86 -1.87 -12.57 -1.01
C SER A 86 -2.21 -13.86 -0.25
N ALA A 87 -2.88 -13.74 0.91
CA ALA A 87 -3.34 -14.90 1.70
C ALA A 87 -4.58 -15.59 1.12
N ILE A 88 -5.24 -15.01 0.10
CA ILE A 88 -6.44 -15.58 -0.50
C ILE A 88 -6.06 -16.46 -1.69
N SER A 89 -6.49 -17.72 -1.65
CA SER A 89 -6.30 -18.66 -2.76
C SER A 89 -7.09 -18.24 -4.00
N ALA A 90 -6.53 -18.51 -5.19
CA ALA A 90 -7.14 -18.15 -6.47
C ALA A 90 -8.47 -18.87 -6.75
N ASP A 91 -8.73 -19.99 -6.07
CA ASP A 91 -9.99 -20.75 -6.14
C ASP A 91 -11.06 -20.23 -5.16
N ASN A 92 -10.80 -19.13 -4.44
CA ASN A 92 -11.79 -18.53 -3.56
C ASN A 92 -13.08 -18.20 -4.35
N PRO A 93 -14.26 -18.57 -3.82
CA PRO A 93 -15.53 -18.43 -4.55
C PRO A 93 -15.85 -16.98 -4.95
N GLU A 94 -15.37 -15.98 -4.21
CA GLU A 94 -15.52 -14.57 -4.57
C GLU A 94 -14.67 -14.17 -5.77
N ILE A 95 -13.44 -14.68 -5.85
CA ILE A 95 -12.52 -14.43 -6.97
C ILE A 95 -13.08 -15.05 -8.25
N VAL A 96 -13.53 -16.31 -8.16
CA VAL A 96 -14.16 -17.02 -9.29
C VAL A 96 -15.40 -16.26 -9.78
N ALA A 97 -16.30 -15.88 -8.85
CA ALA A 97 -17.50 -15.13 -9.19
C ALA A 97 -17.21 -13.75 -9.80
N ALA A 98 -16.17 -13.06 -9.32
CA ALA A 98 -15.74 -11.78 -9.88
C ALA A 98 -15.28 -11.94 -11.33
N HIS A 99 -14.49 -12.97 -11.63
CA HIS A 99 -14.08 -13.27 -13.00
C HIS A 99 -15.25 -13.63 -13.92
N GLU A 100 -16.19 -14.46 -13.45
CA GLU A 100 -17.40 -14.81 -14.20
C GLU A 100 -18.26 -13.57 -14.52
N ALA A 101 -18.38 -12.66 -13.56
CA ALA A 101 -19.07 -11.38 -13.72
C ALA A 101 -18.27 -10.31 -14.48
N ARG A 102 -17.03 -10.62 -14.91
CA ARG A 102 -16.09 -9.69 -15.57
C ARG A 102 -15.76 -8.45 -14.72
N ILE A 103 -15.78 -8.60 -13.41
CA ILE A 103 -15.34 -7.58 -12.47
C ILE A 103 -13.80 -7.67 -12.39
N PRO A 104 -13.07 -6.55 -12.54
CA PRO A 104 -11.62 -6.54 -12.38
C PRO A 104 -11.21 -7.07 -11.01
N VAL A 105 -10.27 -8.01 -10.97
CA VAL A 105 -9.64 -8.51 -9.74
C VAL A 105 -8.19 -8.03 -9.74
N ILE A 106 -7.81 -7.29 -8.70
CA ILE A 106 -6.45 -6.73 -8.55
C ILE A 106 -5.86 -7.08 -7.19
N ARG A 107 -4.53 -7.09 -7.11
CA ARG A 107 -3.82 -7.34 -5.86
C ARG A 107 -3.83 -6.10 -4.95
N ARG A 108 -3.65 -6.32 -3.65
CA ARG A 108 -3.45 -5.27 -2.65
C ARG A 108 -2.47 -4.17 -3.09
N ALA A 109 -1.32 -4.54 -3.64
CA ALA A 109 -0.29 -3.58 -4.04
C ALA A 109 -0.68 -2.72 -5.25
N GLU A 110 -1.50 -3.25 -6.16
CA GLU A 110 -2.05 -2.47 -7.27
C GLU A 110 -3.01 -1.39 -6.76
N MET A 111 -3.88 -1.73 -5.79
CA MET A 111 -4.74 -0.74 -5.16
C MET A 111 -3.93 0.31 -4.38
N LEU A 112 -2.88 -0.10 -3.66
CA LEU A 112 -1.97 0.83 -2.98
C LEU A 112 -1.26 1.75 -3.99
N ALA A 113 -0.87 1.23 -5.15
CA ALA A 113 -0.29 2.03 -6.22
C ALA A 113 -1.27 3.07 -6.77
N GLU A 114 -2.56 2.73 -6.93
CA GLU A 114 -3.59 3.69 -7.33
C GLU A 114 -3.83 4.77 -6.27
N LEU A 115 -3.78 4.43 -4.97
CA LEU A 115 -3.79 5.43 -3.89
C LEU A 115 -2.58 6.38 -3.96
N MET A 116 -1.44 5.88 -4.40
CA MET A 116 -0.20 6.65 -4.55
C MET A 116 -0.16 7.51 -5.81
N ARG A 117 -0.84 7.09 -6.88
CA ARG A 117 -0.75 7.65 -8.22
C ARG A 117 -0.93 9.17 -8.31
N PHE A 118 -1.86 9.73 -7.54
CA PHE A 118 -2.16 11.17 -7.53
C PHE A 118 -1.68 11.87 -6.26
N ARG A 119 -0.81 11.21 -5.50
CA ARG A 119 -0.25 11.69 -4.25
C ARG A 119 1.25 11.87 -4.38
N HIS A 120 1.82 12.70 -3.50
CA HIS A 120 3.24 12.73 -3.28
C HIS A 120 3.63 11.49 -2.45
N GLY A 121 3.87 10.38 -3.14
CA GLY A 121 4.18 9.09 -2.54
C GLY A 121 5.60 9.01 -1.97
N ILE A 122 5.70 8.56 -0.74
CA ILE A 122 6.96 8.23 -0.05
C ILE A 122 6.88 6.74 0.31
N ALA A 123 7.67 5.93 -0.38
CA ALA A 123 7.70 4.49 -0.19
C ALA A 123 8.93 4.09 0.64
N ILE A 124 8.72 3.25 1.65
CA ILE A 124 9.78 2.74 2.52
C ILE A 124 9.93 1.24 2.28
N ALA A 125 11.04 0.86 1.66
CA ALA A 125 11.40 -0.51 1.31
C ALA A 125 12.69 -0.96 2.03
N GLY A 126 13.01 -2.24 1.90
CA GLY A 126 14.22 -2.88 2.45
C GLY A 126 13.87 -4.07 3.33
N THR A 127 14.80 -4.98 3.56
CA THR A 127 14.49 -6.25 4.24
C THR A 127 13.98 -6.03 5.68
N HIS A 128 14.61 -5.13 6.42
CA HIS A 128 14.29 -4.83 7.81
C HIS A 128 14.08 -3.33 8.07
N GLY A 129 13.31 -3.01 9.11
CA GLY A 129 13.14 -1.63 9.59
C GLY A 129 12.12 -0.79 8.81
N LYS A 130 11.40 -1.38 7.84
CA LYS A 130 10.35 -0.72 7.06
C LYS A 130 9.28 -0.08 7.93
N THR A 131 8.54 -0.88 8.71
CA THR A 131 7.44 -0.44 9.57
C THR A 131 7.85 0.67 10.55
N THR A 132 9.03 0.56 11.18
CA THR A 132 9.56 1.58 12.10
C THR A 132 9.88 2.88 11.37
N THR A 133 10.54 2.80 10.22
CA THR A 133 10.91 3.96 9.40
C THR A 133 9.67 4.66 8.85
N THR A 134 8.68 3.91 8.34
CA THR A 134 7.37 4.43 7.90
C THR A 134 6.69 5.20 9.03
N ALA A 135 6.69 4.66 10.25
CA ALA A 135 6.11 5.31 11.42
C ALA A 135 6.86 6.60 11.81
N MET A 136 8.19 6.62 11.76
CA MET A 136 8.99 7.82 12.02
C MET A 136 8.70 8.92 10.98
N VAL A 137 8.73 8.58 9.68
CA VAL A 137 8.45 9.54 8.61
C VAL A 137 7.02 10.08 8.73
N SER A 138 6.04 9.22 9.00
CA SER A 138 4.65 9.62 9.24
C SER A 138 4.51 10.56 10.44
N SER A 139 5.24 10.30 11.53
CA SER A 139 5.22 11.13 12.74
C SER A 139 5.84 12.51 12.48
N ILE A 140 6.97 12.57 11.77
CA ILE A 140 7.62 13.84 11.39
C ILE A 140 6.68 14.69 10.54
N TYR A 141 6.01 14.08 9.55
CA TYR A 141 5.07 14.81 8.69
C TYR A 141 3.81 15.26 9.45
N ALA A 142 3.31 14.44 10.37
CA ALA A 142 2.19 14.81 11.23
C ALA A 142 2.56 15.98 12.16
N GLU A 143 3.72 15.92 12.81
CA GLU A 143 4.22 16.97 13.71
C GLU A 143 4.50 18.28 12.97
N ALA A 144 4.97 18.19 11.72
CA ALA A 144 5.14 19.33 10.83
C ALA A 144 3.80 19.95 10.34
N GLY A 145 2.66 19.42 10.77
CA GLY A 145 1.33 19.90 10.37
C GLY A 145 0.98 19.60 8.91
N LEU A 146 1.67 18.65 8.26
CA LEU A 146 1.46 18.28 6.85
C LEU A 146 0.35 17.25 6.66
N ASP A 147 -0.20 16.69 7.74
CA ASP A 147 -1.33 15.74 7.76
C ASP A 147 -1.28 14.68 6.63
N PRO A 148 -0.28 13.76 6.65
CA PRO A 148 -0.13 12.76 5.62
C PRO A 148 -1.19 11.66 5.73
N THR A 149 -1.57 11.09 4.58
CA THR A 149 -2.13 9.74 4.56
C THR A 149 -0.99 8.75 4.76
N PHE A 150 -1.18 7.72 5.58
CA PHE A 150 -0.20 6.65 5.70
C PHE A 150 -0.84 5.26 5.70
N VAL A 151 -0.11 4.28 5.17
CA VAL A 151 -0.50 2.86 5.13
C VAL A 151 0.71 2.04 5.59
N ASN A 152 0.62 1.40 6.74
CA ASN A 152 1.72 0.66 7.36
C ASN A 152 1.38 -0.83 7.53
N GLY A 153 2.36 -1.71 7.37
CA GLY A 153 2.17 -3.15 7.60
C GLY A 153 1.91 -3.50 9.06
N GLY A 154 2.37 -2.64 9.98
CA GLY A 154 2.18 -2.76 11.43
C GLY A 154 1.52 -1.55 12.09
N LEU A 155 1.13 -1.70 13.35
CA LEU A 155 0.46 -0.65 14.13
C LEU A 155 1.39 0.56 14.34
N VAL A 156 0.98 1.74 13.90
CA VAL A 156 1.69 2.99 14.23
C VAL A 156 1.29 3.39 15.65
N LYS A 157 2.14 3.08 16.65
CA LYS A 157 1.83 3.27 18.07
C LYS A 157 1.34 4.68 18.42
N ALA A 158 1.93 5.72 17.82
CA ALA A 158 1.56 7.11 18.06
C ALA A 158 0.14 7.46 17.56
N ALA A 159 -0.35 6.75 16.54
CA ALA A 159 -1.67 6.96 15.97
C ALA A 159 -2.71 5.92 16.43
N GLY A 160 -2.26 4.81 17.02
CA GLY A 160 -3.12 3.70 17.46
C GLY A 160 -3.79 2.93 16.30
N VAL A 161 -3.37 3.16 15.06
CA VAL A 161 -3.97 2.60 13.84
C VAL A 161 -2.90 2.13 12.85
N HIS A 162 -3.26 1.23 11.93
CA HIS A 162 -2.37 0.72 10.87
C HIS A 162 -2.30 1.64 9.65
N ALA A 163 -3.36 2.41 9.42
CA ALA A 163 -3.43 3.42 8.39
C ALA A 163 -4.25 4.60 8.92
N ARG A 164 -4.06 5.76 8.30
CA ARG A 164 -4.90 6.94 8.54
C ARG A 164 -5.02 7.72 7.25
N LEU A 165 -6.23 8.15 6.91
CA LEU A 165 -6.40 9.16 5.87
C LEU A 165 -6.04 10.54 6.44
N GLY A 166 -5.08 11.20 5.81
CA GLY A 166 -4.83 12.63 6.00
C GLY A 166 -5.45 13.45 4.88
N HIS A 167 -5.61 14.75 5.08
CA HIS A 167 -6.22 15.64 4.09
C HIS A 167 -5.23 16.19 3.05
N SER A 168 -3.94 15.89 3.21
CA SER A 168 -2.91 16.36 2.30
C SER A 168 -2.68 15.42 1.11
N ARG A 169 -1.85 15.89 0.18
CA ARG A 169 -1.37 15.09 -0.96
C ARG A 169 -0.35 14.03 -0.58
N TYR A 170 0.17 13.98 0.65
CA TYR A 170 1.24 13.06 1.01
C TYR A 170 0.67 11.66 1.27
N LEU A 171 1.31 10.65 0.68
CA LEU A 171 1.09 9.24 1.02
C LEU A 171 2.40 8.64 1.49
N ILE A 172 2.43 8.14 2.71
CA ILE A 172 3.60 7.46 3.28
C ILE A 172 3.24 5.98 3.42
N ALA A 173 3.93 5.11 2.69
CA ALA A 173 3.58 3.70 2.65
C ALA A 173 4.81 2.80 2.86
N GLU A 174 4.60 1.74 3.63
CA GLU A 174 5.51 0.60 3.63
C GLU A 174 5.41 -0.14 2.28
N ALA A 175 6.56 -0.45 1.70
CA ALA A 175 6.71 -1.12 0.42
C ALA A 175 7.34 -2.50 0.64
N ASP A 176 6.60 -3.55 0.29
CA ASP A 176 6.92 -4.93 0.58
C ASP A 176 7.58 -5.63 -0.61
N GLU A 177 8.81 -6.09 -0.41
CA GLU A 177 9.59 -6.84 -1.39
C GLU A 177 9.30 -8.34 -1.35
N SER A 178 8.66 -8.89 -0.32
CA SER A 178 8.56 -10.35 -0.11
C SER A 178 7.89 -11.10 -1.26
N ASP A 179 6.96 -10.45 -1.97
CA ASP A 179 6.24 -10.98 -3.14
C ASP A 179 6.48 -10.12 -4.42
N ALA A 180 7.51 -9.27 -4.39
CA ALA A 180 7.85 -8.29 -5.42
C ALA A 180 6.72 -7.28 -5.76
N SER A 181 5.69 -7.17 -4.93
CA SER A 181 4.51 -6.35 -5.23
C SER A 181 4.75 -4.84 -5.12
N PHE A 182 5.77 -4.41 -4.39
CA PHE A 182 6.23 -3.01 -4.41
C PHE A 182 6.61 -2.47 -5.80
N LEU A 183 6.83 -3.32 -6.82
CA LEU A 183 7.09 -2.90 -8.20
C LEU A 183 5.90 -2.16 -8.84
N HIS A 184 4.70 -2.30 -8.28
CA HIS A 184 3.53 -1.53 -8.73
C HIS A 184 3.58 -0.07 -8.26
N LEU A 185 4.34 0.24 -7.21
CA LEU A 185 4.36 1.57 -6.62
C LEU A 185 5.10 2.57 -7.51
N GLN A 186 4.58 3.79 -7.59
CA GLN A 186 5.15 4.91 -8.35
C GLN A 186 5.44 6.09 -7.39
N PRO A 187 6.45 5.97 -6.51
CA PRO A 187 6.74 6.99 -5.51
C PRO A 187 7.44 8.22 -6.09
N MET A 188 7.37 9.34 -5.36
CA MET A 188 8.21 10.51 -5.56
C MET A 188 9.53 10.40 -4.79
N VAL A 189 9.50 9.73 -3.64
CA VAL A 189 10.66 9.43 -2.79
C VAL A 189 10.62 7.95 -2.40
N ALA A 190 11.75 7.26 -2.54
CA ALA A 190 11.90 5.89 -2.08
C ALA A 190 13.03 5.79 -1.05
N ILE A 191 12.76 5.19 0.10
CA ILE A 191 13.74 4.87 1.13
C ILE A 191 14.07 3.39 1.02
N VAL A 192 15.36 3.02 1.00
CA VAL A 192 15.82 1.62 1.09
C VAL A 192 16.69 1.49 2.33
N THR A 193 16.21 0.73 3.32
CA THR A 193 16.87 0.57 4.62
C THR A 193 18.08 -0.36 4.57
N ASN A 194 17.92 -1.53 3.96
CA ASN A 194 18.93 -2.57 3.79
C ASN A 194 18.44 -3.58 2.73
N ILE A 195 19.36 -4.39 2.21
CA ILE A 195 19.05 -5.49 1.28
C ILE A 195 19.81 -6.74 1.73
N GLU A 196 19.07 -7.66 2.36
CA GLU A 196 19.56 -8.95 2.83
C GLU A 196 18.76 -10.09 2.19
N ALA A 197 19.34 -11.30 2.17
CA ALA A 197 18.71 -12.47 1.59
C ALA A 197 17.57 -12.97 2.49
N ASP A 198 16.35 -12.55 2.18
CA ASP A 198 15.10 -12.99 2.79
C ASP A 198 14.05 -13.22 1.69
N HIS A 199 13.01 -14.02 1.99
CA HIS A 199 11.94 -14.35 1.03
C HIS A 199 12.44 -14.86 -0.34
N MET A 200 13.58 -15.57 -0.34
CA MET A 200 14.31 -15.94 -1.55
C MET A 200 13.55 -16.85 -2.51
N ASP A 201 12.50 -17.54 -2.05
CA ASP A 201 11.62 -18.35 -2.91
C ASP A 201 10.98 -17.50 -4.03
N THR A 202 10.55 -16.27 -3.72
CA THR A 202 10.03 -15.29 -4.69
C THR A 202 11.07 -14.92 -5.75
N TYR A 203 12.34 -15.01 -5.40
CA TYR A 203 13.49 -14.64 -6.22
C TYR A 203 14.22 -15.84 -6.83
N HIS A 204 13.58 -17.01 -6.83
CA HIS A 204 14.12 -18.27 -7.34
C HIS A 204 15.44 -18.68 -6.68
N GLY A 205 15.67 -18.29 -5.43
CA GLY A 205 16.89 -18.57 -4.69
C GLY A 205 18.11 -17.73 -5.11
N ASP A 206 17.94 -16.76 -6.01
CA ASP A 206 19.04 -15.95 -6.55
C ASP A 206 19.03 -14.53 -5.98
N PHE A 207 20.08 -14.19 -5.22
CA PHE A 207 20.22 -12.88 -4.60
C PHE A 207 20.40 -11.75 -5.62
N GLU A 208 20.93 -12.02 -6.81
CA GLU A 208 21.01 -11.02 -7.87
C GLU A 208 19.61 -10.66 -8.40
N ASN A 209 18.66 -11.59 -8.40
CA ASN A 209 17.26 -11.28 -8.73
C ASN A 209 16.67 -10.31 -7.71
N LEU A 210 16.95 -10.49 -6.41
CA LEU A 210 16.51 -9.57 -5.36
C LEU A 210 17.13 -8.17 -5.56
N LYS A 211 18.45 -8.09 -5.73
CA LYS A 211 19.15 -6.82 -6.02
C LYS A 211 18.58 -6.12 -7.25
N GLN A 212 18.38 -6.85 -8.35
CA GLN A 212 17.83 -6.30 -9.59
C GLN A 212 16.39 -5.83 -9.38
N THR A 213 15.61 -6.52 -8.56
CA THR A 213 14.25 -6.12 -8.22
C THR A 213 14.23 -4.79 -7.45
N PHE A 214 15.14 -4.57 -6.50
CA PHE A 214 15.30 -3.26 -5.85
C PHE A 214 15.70 -2.16 -6.84
N ILE A 215 16.58 -2.45 -7.82
CA ILE A 215 16.91 -1.50 -8.89
C ILE A 215 15.66 -1.17 -9.72
N ASN A 216 14.88 -2.18 -10.12
CA ASN A 216 13.65 -1.98 -10.87
C ASN A 216 12.63 -1.12 -10.09
N PHE A 217 12.48 -1.36 -8.79
CA PHE A 217 11.65 -0.54 -7.90
C PHE A 217 12.15 0.92 -7.87
N LEU A 218 13.44 1.14 -7.70
CA LEU A 218 14.01 2.50 -7.72
C LEU A 218 13.86 3.20 -9.07
N HIS A 219 13.82 2.43 -10.18
CA HIS A 219 13.55 2.98 -11.51
C HIS A 219 12.10 3.45 -11.70
N ASN A 220 11.15 3.06 -10.85
CA ASN A 220 9.81 3.64 -10.83
C ASN A 220 9.80 5.10 -10.33
N LEU A 221 10.87 5.57 -9.67
CA LEU A 221 11.00 7.00 -9.38
C LEU A 221 11.01 7.80 -10.70
N PRO A 222 10.34 8.95 -10.77
CA PRO A 222 10.52 9.86 -11.90
C PRO A 222 11.97 10.38 -11.94
N PHE A 223 12.41 10.97 -13.06
CA PHE A 223 13.78 11.49 -13.19
C PHE A 223 14.16 12.54 -12.13
N TYR A 224 13.16 13.24 -11.58
CA TYR A 224 13.28 14.22 -10.50
C TYR A 224 12.97 13.64 -9.10
N GLY A 225 12.69 12.34 -9.02
CA GLY A 225 12.47 11.64 -7.76
C GLY A 225 13.77 11.42 -7.01
N ARG A 226 13.65 11.06 -5.73
CA ARG A 226 14.80 10.88 -4.83
C ARG A 226 14.83 9.49 -4.20
N ALA A 227 15.97 8.84 -4.30
CA ALA A 227 16.29 7.62 -3.56
C ALA A 227 17.10 7.98 -2.31
N VAL A 228 16.66 7.52 -1.15
CA VAL A 228 17.33 7.69 0.15
C VAL A 228 17.78 6.31 0.63
N MET A 229 19.08 6.08 0.75
CA MET A 229 19.63 4.72 0.91
C MET A 229 20.70 4.64 2.01
N CYS A 230 20.68 3.56 2.80
CA CYS A 230 21.68 3.31 3.85
C CYS A 230 23.02 2.88 3.25
N VAL A 231 24.07 3.70 3.31
CA VAL A 231 25.38 3.37 2.71
C VAL A 231 26.24 2.46 3.59
N ASP A 232 25.82 2.23 4.84
CA ASP A 232 26.45 1.26 5.74
C ASP A 232 26.20 -0.18 5.25
N ASP A 233 25.11 -0.40 4.52
CA ASP A 233 24.81 -1.67 3.87
C ASP A 233 25.73 -1.86 2.63
N PRO A 234 26.55 -2.92 2.59
CA PRO A 234 27.50 -3.14 1.50
C PRO A 234 26.81 -3.44 0.16
N VAL A 235 25.64 -4.06 0.16
CA VAL A 235 24.86 -4.36 -1.05
C VAL A 235 24.27 -3.07 -1.61
N ILE A 236 23.73 -2.20 -0.77
CA ILE A 236 23.28 -0.88 -1.20
C ILE A 236 24.44 -0.08 -1.79
N ARG A 237 25.61 -0.08 -1.13
CA ARG A 237 26.81 0.62 -1.60
C ARG A 237 27.26 0.13 -2.97
N GLU A 238 27.21 -1.18 -3.21
CA GLU A 238 27.48 -1.82 -4.51
C GLU A 238 26.48 -1.36 -5.59
N LEU A 239 25.21 -1.19 -5.23
CA LEU A 239 24.13 -0.86 -6.17
C LEU A 239 24.01 0.61 -6.54
N LEU A 240 24.64 1.55 -5.79
CA LEU A 240 24.53 2.99 -6.03
C LEU A 240 24.74 3.41 -7.51
N PRO A 241 25.75 2.88 -8.25
CA PRO A 241 25.96 3.27 -9.65
C PRO A 241 24.83 2.82 -10.61
N ARG A 242 24.01 1.83 -10.22
CA ARG A 242 22.93 1.25 -11.04
C ARG A 242 21.58 1.97 -10.88
N VAL A 243 21.45 2.86 -9.89
CA VAL A 243 20.15 3.47 -9.53
C VAL A 243 19.66 4.48 -10.59
N GLY A 244 20.55 5.31 -11.15
CA GLY A 244 20.19 6.25 -12.21
C GLY A 244 19.14 7.31 -11.83
N ARG A 245 19.08 7.70 -10.55
CA ARG A 245 18.18 8.75 -9.99
C ARG A 245 18.96 9.65 -9.02
N GLN A 246 18.34 10.73 -8.54
CA GLN A 246 18.94 11.55 -7.48
C GLN A 246 19.06 10.72 -6.20
N LEU A 247 20.26 10.68 -5.63
CA LEU A 247 20.59 9.88 -4.46
C LEU A 247 20.91 10.77 -3.25
N THR A 248 20.49 10.32 -2.07
CA THR A 248 20.97 10.84 -0.78
C THR A 248 21.25 9.65 0.12
N THR A 249 22.49 9.50 0.55
CA THR A 249 22.90 8.41 1.42
C THR A 249 22.82 8.83 2.89
N TYR A 250 22.55 7.86 3.78
CA TYR A 250 22.71 8.00 5.23
C TYR A 250 23.50 6.82 5.78
N GLY A 251 24.14 6.99 6.93
CA GLY A 251 25.04 6.00 7.52
C GLY A 251 26.04 6.66 8.46
N ILE A 252 26.97 5.88 9.02
CA ILE A 252 28.03 6.33 9.95
C ILE A 252 29.38 6.44 9.23
#